data_AF-A0A5E4HKS4-F1
#
_entry.id   AF-A0A5E4HKS4-F1
#
_cell.length_a   1.000
_cell.length_b   1.000
_cell.length_c   1.000
_cell.angle_alpha   90.00
_cell.angle_beta   90.00
_cell.angle_gamma   90.00
#
_symmetry.space_group_name_H-M   'P 1'
#
loop_
_entity.id
_entity.type
_entity.pdbx_description
1 polymer ?
#
loop_
_entity_poly.entity_id
_entity_poly.type
_entity_poly.pdbx_seq_one_letter_code
_entity_poly.pdbx_strand_id
1 'polypeptide(L)'
;MLRYYLSFMVVGELAYKVVLGQPVIVWGGIATLLMVCLTFSIGYFYTRGIRWIPFKHHKHVAKIALALAFLHALLAMGANLGF
;
A
#
# COMPACT_ATOMS: atom_id res chain seq x y z
N MET A 1 23.26 -4.81 -33.27
CA MET A 1 23.43 -4.60 -31.82
C MET A 1 22.30 -3.80 -31.18
N LEU A 2 21.92 -2.62 -31.72
CA LEU A 2 20.85 -1.77 -31.14
C LEU A 2 19.50 -2.48 -30.90
N ARG A 3 19.08 -3.34 -31.83
CA ARG A 3 17.82 -4.10 -31.74
C ARG A 3 17.80 -5.09 -30.56
N TYR A 4 18.91 -5.76 -30.28
CA TYR A 4 19.02 -6.69 -29.15
C TYR A 4 19.02 -5.95 -27.81
N TYR A 5 19.61 -4.75 -27.78
CA TYR A 5 19.60 -3.88 -26.60
C TYR A 5 18.19 -3.41 -26.26
N LEU A 6 17.43 -2.95 -27.27
CA LEU A 6 16.03 -2.58 -27.14
C LEU A 6 15.17 -3.76 -26.67
N SER A 7 15.36 -4.95 -27.26
CA SER A 7 14.63 -6.15 -26.82
C SER A 7 14.94 -6.51 -25.36
N PHE A 8 16.19 -6.40 -24.92
CA PHE A 8 16.58 -6.69 -23.53
C PHE A 8 15.98 -5.67 -22.54
N MET A 9 15.97 -4.39 -22.90
CA MET A 9 15.34 -3.32 -22.09
C MET A 9 13.82 -3.52 -21.97
N VAL A 10 13.14 -3.89 -23.06
CA VAL A 10 11.69 -4.15 -23.07
C VAL A 10 11.33 -5.33 -22.17
N VAL A 11 12.11 -6.42 -22.21
CA VAL A 11 11.88 -7.59 -21.34
C VAL A 11 12.11 -7.23 -19.86
N GLY A 12 13.12 -6.43 -19.55
CA GLY A 12 13.39 -5.95 -18.19
C GLY A 12 12.28 -5.06 -17.62
N GLU A 13 11.79 -4.10 -18.40
CA GLU A 13 10.65 -3.25 -18.02
C GLU A 13 9.37 -4.08 -17.81
N LEU A 14 9.12 -5.07 -18.67
CA LEU A 14 7.95 -5.92 -18.56
C LEU A 14 8.02 -6.78 -17.29
N ALA A 15 9.17 -7.41 -17.02
CA ALA A 15 9.38 -8.19 -15.81
C ALA A 15 9.23 -7.34 -14.54
N TYR A 16 9.76 -6.11 -14.54
CA TYR A 16 9.59 -5.18 -13.43
C TYR A 16 8.11 -4.82 -13.21
N LYS A 17 7.36 -4.46 -14.27
CA LYS A 17 5.94 -4.10 -14.16
C LYS A 17 5.07 -5.28 -13.69
N VAL A 18 5.36 -6.48 -14.18
CA VAL A 18 4.60 -7.71 -13.88
C VAL A 18 4.87 -8.24 -12.46
N VAL A 19 6.07 -8.06 -11.91
CA VAL A 19 6.46 -8.66 -10.63
C VAL A 19 6.60 -7.64 -9.50
N LEU A 20 7.26 -6.51 -9.73
CA LEU A 20 7.68 -5.57 -8.68
C LEU A 20 6.89 -4.25 -8.67
N GLY A 21 6.46 -3.75 -9.83
CA GLY A 21 5.82 -2.45 -9.95
C GLY A 21 4.34 -2.48 -9.56
N GLN A 22 3.49 -2.98 -10.45
CA GLN A 22 2.04 -2.87 -10.27
C GLN A 22 1.47 -3.77 -9.16
N PRO A 23 1.91 -5.04 -8.99
CA PRO A 23 1.38 -5.89 -7.92
C PRO A 23 1.67 -5.31 -6.53
N VAL A 24 2.88 -4.80 -6.29
CA VAL A 24 3.27 -4.27 -4.97
C VAL A 24 2.44 -3.03 -4.61
N ILE A 25 2.20 -2.13 -5.57
CA ILE A 25 1.37 -0.95 -5.35
C ILE A 25 -0.08 -1.36 -5.04
N VAL A 26 -0.64 -2.28 -5.80
CA VAL A 26 -2.03 -2.75 -5.61
C VAL A 26 -2.20 -3.46 -4.28
N TRP A 27 -1.34 -4.45 -3.98
CA TRP A 27 -1.40 -5.18 -2.71
C TRP A 27 -1.11 -4.28 -1.51
N GLY A 28 -0.16 -3.35 -1.64
CA GLY A 28 0.09 -2.31 -0.64
C GLY A 28 -1.12 -1.41 -0.40
N GLY A 29 -1.84 -1.05 -1.45
CA GLY A 29 -3.08 -0.27 -1.36
C GLY A 29 -4.20 -1.02 -0.65
N ILE A 30 -4.40 -2.31 -0.99
CA ILE A 30 -5.38 -3.17 -0.32
C ILE A 30 -5.04 -3.32 1.17
N ALA A 31 -3.77 -3.61 1.51
CA ALA A 31 -3.32 -3.72 2.89
C ALA A 31 -3.54 -2.41 3.67
N THR A 32 -3.25 -1.27 3.06
CA THR A 32 -3.50 0.06 3.63
C THR A 32 -4.98 0.28 3.90
N LEU A 33 -5.84 0.01 2.92
CA LEU A 33 -7.29 0.16 3.03
C LEU A 33 -7.86 -0.70 4.17
N LEU A 34 -7.43 -1.96 4.26
CA LEU A 34 -7.84 -2.85 5.34
C LEU A 34 -7.43 -2.32 6.72
N MET A 35 -6.21 -1.79 6.86
CA MET A 35 -5.74 -1.19 8.12
C MET A 35 -6.53 0.08 8.50
N VAL A 36 -6.90 0.90 7.51
CA VAL A 36 -7.76 2.07 7.72
C VAL A 36 -9.16 1.64 8.15
N CYS A 37 -9.76 0.65 7.49
CA CYS A 37 -11.06 0.09 7.88
C CYS A 37 -11.02 -0.47 9.31
N LEU A 38 -9.99 -1.24 9.67
CA LEU A 38 -9.81 -1.76 11.03
C LEU A 38 -9.70 -0.61 12.04
N THR A 39 -8.91 0.41 11.75
CA THR A 39 -8.76 1.59 12.60
C THR A 39 -10.10 2.28 12.83
N PHE A 40 -10.86 2.50 11.76
CA PHE A 40 -12.19 3.10 11.79
C PHE A 40 -13.18 2.25 12.59
N SER A 41 -13.24 0.93 12.33
CA SER A 41 -14.13 0.01 13.03
C SER A 41 -13.89 0.01 14.53
N ILE A 42 -12.62 -0.04 14.98
CA ILE A 42 -12.31 0.02 16.42
C ILE A 42 -12.81 1.33 17.03
N GLY A 43 -12.57 2.46 16.35
CA GLY A 43 -13.05 3.77 16.80
C GLY A 43 -14.57 3.85 16.88
N TYR A 44 -15.26 3.38 15.84
CA TYR A 44 -16.71 3.38 15.77
C TYR A 44 -17.36 2.49 16.84
N PHE A 45 -16.86 1.28 17.05
CA PHE A 45 -17.40 0.41 18.11
C PHE A 45 -17.15 0.98 19.50
N TYR A 46 -16.00 1.63 19.71
CA TYR A 46 -15.70 2.30 20.97
C TYR A 46 -16.68 3.45 21.27
N THR A 47 -17.06 4.26 20.28
CA THR A 47 -18.07 5.33 20.46
C THR A 47 -19.48 4.79 20.69
N ARG A 48 -19.76 3.55 20.24
CA ARG A 48 -21.00 2.82 20.53
C ARG A 48 -21.00 2.09 21.89
N GLY A 49 -19.94 2.26 22.69
CA GLY A 49 -19.81 1.60 23.99
C GLY A 49 -19.38 0.12 23.91
N ILE A 50 -19.12 -0.41 22.72
CA ILE A 50 -18.66 -1.78 22.50
C ILE A 50 -17.14 -1.81 22.66
N ARG A 51 -16.67 -2.34 23.81
CA ARG A 51 -15.26 -2.31 24.22
C ARG A 51 -14.53 -3.63 24.04
N TRP A 52 -14.86 -4.40 22.99
CA TRP A 52 -14.20 -5.68 22.70
C TRP A 52 -12.68 -5.54 22.54
N ILE A 53 -12.23 -4.42 22.00
CA ILE A 53 -10.82 -4.11 21.78
C ILE A 53 -10.46 -2.85 22.60
N PRO A 54 -9.46 -2.91 23.50
CA PRO A 54 -8.96 -1.73 24.21
C PRO A 54 -8.56 -0.60 23.26
N PHE A 55 -8.95 0.64 23.56
CA PHE A 55 -8.70 1.80 22.68
C PHE A 55 -7.20 2.07 22.44
N LYS A 56 -6.29 1.55 23.28
CA LYS A 56 -4.85 1.56 23.00
C LYS A 56 -4.52 0.90 21.66
N HIS A 57 -5.23 -0.15 21.24
CA HIS A 57 -4.99 -0.82 19.96
C HIS A 57 -5.41 0.05 18.77
N HIS A 58 -6.47 0.86 18.88
CA HIS A 58 -6.80 1.85 17.85
C HIS A 58 -5.60 2.73 17.51
N LYS A 59 -4.91 3.26 18.53
CA LYS A 59 -3.72 4.10 18.33
C LYS A 59 -2.55 3.35 17.68
N HIS A 60 -2.37 2.05 17.96
CA HIS A 60 -1.33 1.24 17.33
C HIS A 60 -1.66 0.96 15.86
N VAL A 61 -2.89 0.53 15.57
CA VAL A 61 -3.33 0.24 14.20
C VAL A 61 -3.34 1.52 13.36
N ALA A 62 -3.77 2.66 13.91
CA ALA A 62 -3.74 3.95 13.23
C ALA A 62 -2.32 4.36 12.81
N LYS A 63 -1.32 4.17 13.70
CA LYS A 63 0.09 4.47 13.38
C LYS A 63 0.61 3.59 12.23
N ILE A 64 0.28 2.30 12.26
CA ILE A 64 0.66 1.35 11.20
C ILE A 64 -0.05 1.70 9.88
N ALA A 65 -1.35 1.98 9.92
CA ALA A 65 -2.14 2.38 8.77
C ALA A 65 -1.59 3.65 8.12
N LEU A 66 -1.21 4.65 8.92
CA LEU A 66 -0.64 5.90 8.44
C LEU A 66 0.73 5.68 7.77
N ALA A 67 1.61 4.86 8.37
CA ALA A 67 2.90 4.52 7.78
C ALA A 67 2.73 3.77 6.44
N LEU A 68 1.81 2.81 6.37
CA LEU A 68 1.48 2.09 5.13
C LEU A 68 0.89 3.02 4.07
N ALA A 69 -0.02 3.92 4.45
CA ALA A 69 -0.61 4.90 3.54
C ALA A 69 0.45 5.82 2.94
N PHE A 70 1.40 6.28 3.76
CA PHE A 70 2.51 7.12 3.30
C PHE A 70 3.41 6.37 2.32
N LEU A 71 3.81 5.13 2.65
CA LEU A 71 4.61 4.29 1.75
C LEU A 71 3.86 3.98 0.44
N HIS A 72 2.57 3.64 0.51
CA HIS A 72 1.74 3.38 -0.66
C HIS A 72 1.62 4.63 -1.55
N ALA A 73 1.42 5.81 -0.95
CA ALA A 73 1.38 7.07 -1.68
C ALA A 73 2.70 7.35 -2.40
N LEU A 74 3.84 7.19 -1.72
CA LEU A 74 5.16 7.37 -2.34
C LEU A 74 5.41 6.40 -3.49
N LEU A 75 5.10 5.11 -3.30
CA LEU A 75 5.25 4.09 -4.35
C LEU A 75 4.35 4.37 -5.55
N ALA A 76 3.08 4.71 -5.31
CA ALA A 76 2.13 5.04 -6.37
C ALA A 76 2.53 6.32 -7.11
N MET A 77 3.01 7.34 -6.39
CA MET A 77 3.54 8.57 -7.00
C MET A 77 4.77 8.28 -7.86
N GLY A 78 5.76 7.55 -7.35
CA GLY A 78 6.94 7.17 -8.11
C GLY A 78 6.59 6.43 -9.41
N ALA A 79 5.67 5.46 -9.33
CA ALA A 79 5.27 4.69 -10.50
C ALA A 79 4.45 5.46 -11.55
N ASN A 80 3.69 6.47 -11.15
CA ASN A 80 2.78 7.20 -12.06
C ASN A 80 3.31 8.56 -12.51
N LEU A 81 4.20 9.19 -11.76
CA LEU A 81 4.76 10.52 -12.07
C LEU A 81 6.10 10.43 -12.82
N GLY A 82 6.64 9.23 -13.02
CA GLY A 82 7.76 8.98 -13.92
C GLY A 82 9.13 9.43 -13.39
N PHE A 83 9.33 9.37 -12.08
CA PHE A 83 10.64 9.57 -11.43
C PHE A 83 11.42 8.25 -11.33
#